data_AF-A0A9C6TKH6-F1
#
_entry.id   AF-A0A9C6TKH6-F1
#
_cell.length_a   1.000
_cell.length_b   1.000
_cell.length_c   1.000
_cell.angle_alpha   90.00
_cell.angle_beta   90.00
_cell.angle_gamma   90.00
#
_symmetry.space_group_name_H-M   'P 1'
#
loop_
_entity.id
_entity.type
_entity.pdbx_description
1 polymer ?
#
loop_
_entity_poly.entity_id
_entity_poly.type
_entity_poly.pdbx_seq_one_letter_code
_entity_poly.pdbx_strand_id
1 'polypeptide(L)'
;MSLECTKWEMAVCEVTVIHSWSSPCSLSTSLMYSFAQRDDVEVLDEPLYANFLRVSGLHKPYRDQLLSKMESDGNKVVKDIISRPGSKKYRFCKHMSKQKVLGLTEDLMKNGKHFILIRNPLDILSSFDNDALPTFSELGFVELVCIYSELYELGKPPVVIDAAELQQDPEDTLRGLCNDLEIPYQPAMLKWEAGPKSIDGLWAPWRYKTVHKSTGFKQERKDLQPFPFSLYALLEQSLPLYNLLRRHVKKKRSLLSPPLPLPDLPVPANEKLLAWVGDEIVTRESAKVSVFDSVVQGGDSVWEGLRVYNGKIFKLEGHLDRMFDSAKALAFENVPTRDEIKEAIFQTLVRNGMFDNSHIRLSLTRGKKVTSGMSPAFNLYGCTLIVLAEWKPPVYDNTHGIVLVTASTRRNSPNTLDSKIHHNNLLNNILAKIEGNNAKADDAIMLDKDGYLSETNATNIFIVKKGRVLTPHADYCLPGITRATVMNLVVEQQLILEERRISLSEVHTADEIWTTGTMGELSPVVKVDARIIGNGEVGPVTKRLQAAYKKLTQDSGVPIQNCHKK
;
A
#
# COMPACT_ATOMS: atom_id res chain seq x y z
N MET A 1 -54.73 -51.88 -28.70
CA MET A 1 -54.68 -50.41 -28.55
C MET A 1 -54.56 -50.13 -27.06
N SER A 2 -53.35 -49.83 -26.59
CA SER A 2 -53.12 -49.15 -25.30
C SER A 2 -51.65 -48.74 -25.28
N LEU A 3 -51.42 -47.45 -25.52
CA LEU A 3 -50.15 -46.78 -25.28
C LEU A 3 -49.90 -46.72 -23.77
N GLU A 4 -48.75 -47.20 -23.31
CA GLU A 4 -48.19 -46.77 -22.03
C GLU A 4 -47.17 -45.67 -22.28
N CYS A 5 -47.60 -44.46 -21.91
CA CYS A 5 -46.84 -43.22 -21.94
C CYS A 5 -45.97 -43.16 -20.68
N THR A 6 -44.68 -43.41 -20.79
CA THR A 6 -43.72 -43.24 -19.70
C THR A 6 -43.53 -41.76 -19.42
N LYS A 7 -44.14 -41.25 -18.34
CA LYS A 7 -43.85 -39.93 -17.78
C LYS A 7 -42.39 -39.91 -17.28
N TRP A 8 -41.56 -39.10 -17.91
CA TRP A 8 -40.28 -38.69 -17.34
C TRP A 8 -40.58 -37.63 -16.26
N GLU A 9 -40.62 -38.05 -15.00
CA GLU A 9 -40.56 -37.10 -13.88
C GLU A 9 -39.19 -36.41 -13.92
N MET A 10 -39.19 -35.12 -14.24
CA MET A 10 -37.98 -34.28 -14.14
C MET A 10 -37.57 -34.23 -12.66
N ALA A 11 -36.43 -34.85 -12.34
CA ALA A 11 -35.84 -34.76 -11.01
C ALA A 11 -35.58 -33.29 -10.66
N VAL A 12 -36.31 -32.79 -9.66
CA VAL A 12 -36.14 -31.45 -9.12
C VAL A 12 -34.86 -31.43 -8.29
N CYS A 13 -33.79 -30.86 -8.84
CA CYS A 13 -32.51 -30.72 -8.12
C CYS A 13 -32.52 -29.50 -7.19
N GLU A 14 -31.79 -29.62 -6.09
CA GLU A 14 -31.39 -28.49 -5.26
C GLU A 14 -30.51 -27.54 -6.09
N VAL A 15 -30.91 -26.26 -6.19
CA VAL A 15 -30.24 -25.28 -7.04
C VAL A 15 -29.22 -24.49 -6.24
N THR A 16 -27.99 -24.37 -6.76
CA THR A 16 -26.98 -23.50 -6.17
C THR A 16 -27.11 -22.08 -6.72
N VAL A 17 -27.42 -21.12 -5.85
CA VAL A 17 -27.58 -19.71 -6.25
C VAL A 17 -26.22 -19.00 -6.32
N ILE A 18 -26.02 -18.20 -7.37
CA ILE A 18 -24.86 -17.34 -7.59
C ILE A 18 -25.35 -15.88 -7.62
N HIS A 19 -24.97 -15.10 -6.62
CA HIS A 19 -25.33 -13.70 -6.48
C HIS A 19 -24.23 -12.80 -7.05
N SER A 20 -24.58 -12.02 -8.05
CA SER A 20 -23.73 -10.95 -8.58
C SER A 20 -24.20 -9.61 -8.05
N TRP A 21 -23.37 -8.94 -7.24
CA TRP A 21 -23.65 -7.60 -6.72
C TRP A 21 -22.86 -6.56 -7.49
N SER A 22 -23.51 -5.50 -7.97
CA SER A 22 -22.83 -4.43 -8.70
C SER A 22 -23.44 -3.06 -8.45
N SER A 23 -22.66 -2.02 -8.67
CA SER A 23 -23.18 -0.67 -8.88
C SER A 23 -23.82 -0.55 -10.28
N PRO A 24 -24.71 0.43 -10.51
CA PRO A 24 -25.22 0.72 -11.86
C PRO A 24 -24.10 1.02 -12.84
N CYS A 25 -24.35 0.75 -14.13
CA CYS A 25 -23.40 1.00 -15.22
C CYS A 25 -22.07 0.21 -15.11
N SER A 26 -22.03 -0.90 -14.36
CA SER A 26 -20.80 -1.70 -14.14
C SER A 26 -20.63 -2.92 -15.06
N LEU A 27 -21.34 -2.97 -16.20
CA LEU A 27 -21.40 -4.13 -17.11
C LEU A 27 -22.10 -5.38 -16.53
N SER A 28 -22.85 -5.22 -15.44
CA SER A 28 -23.59 -6.30 -14.80
C SER A 28 -24.55 -7.03 -15.75
N THR A 29 -25.21 -6.32 -16.68
CA THR A 29 -26.09 -6.94 -17.68
C THR A 29 -25.31 -7.75 -18.73
N SER A 30 -24.14 -7.29 -19.17
CA SER A 30 -23.27 -8.08 -20.06
C SER A 30 -22.80 -9.36 -19.36
N LEU A 31 -22.48 -9.27 -18.07
CA LEU A 31 -22.13 -10.43 -17.26
C LEU A 31 -23.31 -11.40 -17.09
N MET A 32 -24.52 -10.88 -16.90
CA MET A 32 -25.75 -11.68 -16.90
C MET A 32 -25.94 -12.43 -18.23
N TYR A 33 -25.72 -11.78 -19.36
CA TYR A 33 -25.82 -12.44 -20.68
C TYR A 33 -24.76 -13.52 -20.87
N SER A 34 -23.54 -13.28 -20.38
CA SER A 34 -22.46 -14.28 -20.31
C SER A 34 -22.88 -15.52 -19.51
N PHE A 35 -23.41 -15.35 -18.29
CA PHE A 35 -23.88 -16.48 -17.48
C PHE A 35 -25.08 -17.20 -18.11
N ALA A 36 -25.95 -16.47 -18.84
CA ALA A 36 -27.07 -17.06 -19.58
C ALA A 36 -26.65 -17.98 -20.73
N GLN A 37 -25.39 -17.91 -21.19
CA GLN A 37 -24.89 -18.82 -22.23
C GLN A 37 -24.52 -20.19 -21.70
N ARG A 38 -24.47 -20.36 -20.37
CA ARG A 38 -24.16 -21.65 -19.77
C ARG A 38 -25.36 -22.57 -19.85
N ASP A 39 -25.12 -23.82 -20.21
CA ASP A 39 -26.17 -24.84 -20.30
C ASP A 39 -26.72 -25.29 -18.94
N ASP A 40 -26.01 -24.97 -17.85
CA ASP A 40 -26.28 -25.40 -16.47
C ASP A 40 -26.80 -24.29 -15.55
N VAL A 41 -27.07 -23.09 -16.09
CA VAL A 41 -27.53 -21.90 -15.34
C VAL A 41 -28.91 -21.44 -15.83
N GLU A 42 -29.77 -21.06 -14.89
CA GLU A 42 -30.90 -20.17 -15.15
C GLU A 42 -30.65 -18.78 -14.55
N VAL A 43 -31.24 -17.74 -15.11
CA VAL A 43 -30.89 -16.34 -14.80
C VAL A 43 -32.10 -15.56 -14.29
N LEU A 44 -31.88 -14.76 -13.25
CA LEU A 44 -32.80 -13.76 -12.74
C LEU A 44 -32.18 -12.36 -12.86
N ASP A 45 -32.89 -11.45 -13.53
CA ASP A 45 -32.51 -10.05 -13.65
C ASP A 45 -33.17 -9.21 -12.53
N GLU A 46 -32.35 -8.69 -11.62
CA GLU A 46 -32.71 -7.83 -10.48
C GLU A 46 -34.02 -8.24 -9.76
N PRO A 47 -34.10 -9.47 -9.22
CA PRO A 47 -35.34 -9.98 -8.63
C PRO A 47 -35.84 -9.15 -7.44
N LEU A 48 -34.95 -8.42 -6.76
CA LEU A 48 -35.27 -7.55 -5.62
C LEU A 48 -35.73 -6.14 -6.02
N TYR A 49 -35.80 -5.80 -7.32
CA TYR A 49 -36.04 -4.42 -7.75
C TYR A 49 -37.45 -3.92 -7.37
N ALA A 50 -38.46 -4.78 -7.40
CA ALA A 50 -39.82 -4.45 -6.97
C ALA A 50 -39.87 -4.08 -5.49
N ASN A 51 -39.22 -4.89 -4.64
CA ASN A 51 -39.08 -4.60 -3.23
C ASN A 51 -38.34 -3.27 -3.00
N PHE A 52 -37.25 -3.02 -3.74
CA PHE A 52 -36.54 -1.75 -3.66
C PHE A 52 -37.43 -0.54 -4.01
N LEU A 53 -38.20 -0.59 -5.10
CA LEU A 53 -39.10 0.52 -5.47
C LEU A 53 -40.26 0.71 -4.48
N ARG A 54 -40.73 -0.38 -3.87
CA ARG A 54 -41.74 -0.34 -2.80
C ARG A 54 -41.19 0.36 -1.56
N VAL A 55 -40.00 -0.04 -1.10
CA VAL A 55 -39.38 0.45 0.15
C VAL A 55 -38.81 1.86 0.00
N SER A 56 -38.12 2.14 -1.12
CA SER A 56 -37.48 3.45 -1.34
C SER A 56 -38.47 4.55 -1.73
N GLY A 57 -39.65 4.21 -2.24
CA GLY A 57 -40.60 5.17 -2.79
C GLY A 57 -40.13 5.85 -4.09
N LEU A 58 -39.01 5.41 -4.69
CA LEU A 58 -38.43 6.04 -5.87
C LEU A 58 -39.40 5.99 -7.07
N HIS A 59 -39.72 7.15 -7.64
CA HIS A 59 -40.58 7.22 -8.81
C HIS A 59 -39.81 6.87 -10.09
N LYS A 60 -40.36 5.93 -10.87
CA LYS A 60 -39.87 5.57 -12.22
C LYS A 60 -41.08 5.40 -13.15
N PRO A 61 -40.94 5.70 -14.46
CA PRO A 61 -42.06 5.61 -15.41
C PRO A 61 -42.74 4.23 -15.46
N TYR A 62 -42.00 3.17 -15.17
CA TYR A 62 -42.45 1.78 -15.17
C TYR A 62 -42.72 1.22 -13.77
N ARG A 63 -42.78 2.06 -12.72
CA ARG A 63 -42.90 1.61 -11.32
C ARG A 63 -44.14 0.77 -11.08
N ASP A 64 -45.32 1.25 -11.46
CA ASP A 64 -46.58 0.57 -11.15
C ASP A 64 -46.75 -0.71 -11.98
N GLN A 65 -46.27 -0.71 -13.22
CA GLN A 65 -46.17 -1.92 -14.03
C GLN A 65 -45.24 -2.96 -13.39
N LEU A 66 -44.13 -2.52 -12.78
CA LEU A 66 -43.18 -3.41 -12.12
C LEU A 66 -43.78 -3.99 -10.84
N LEU A 67 -44.39 -3.16 -9.98
CA LEU A 67 -45.02 -3.59 -8.73
C LEU A 67 -46.24 -4.51 -8.94
N SER A 68 -46.92 -4.42 -10.09
CA SER A 68 -48.04 -5.31 -10.43
C SER A 68 -47.61 -6.65 -11.01
N LYS A 69 -46.40 -6.74 -11.60
CA LYS A 69 -45.90 -7.95 -12.29
C LYS A 69 -44.86 -8.73 -11.50
N MET A 70 -44.22 -8.12 -10.51
CA MET A 70 -43.16 -8.73 -9.72
C MET A 70 -43.55 -8.76 -8.23
N GLU A 71 -43.13 -9.81 -7.52
CA GLU A 71 -43.29 -9.87 -6.07
C GLU A 71 -42.50 -8.74 -5.42
N SER A 72 -43.19 -7.94 -4.61
CA SER A 72 -42.63 -6.75 -3.97
C SER A 72 -42.21 -7.01 -2.52
N ASP A 73 -42.63 -8.12 -1.92
CA ASP A 73 -42.13 -8.58 -0.63
C ASP A 73 -40.75 -9.23 -0.77
N GLY A 74 -39.71 -8.50 -0.38
CA GLY A 74 -38.33 -8.97 -0.48
C GLY A 74 -38.06 -10.32 0.18
N ASN A 75 -38.73 -10.66 1.28
CA ASN A 75 -38.53 -11.95 1.95
C ASN A 75 -39.17 -13.10 1.18
N LYS A 76 -40.33 -12.86 0.55
CA LYS A 76 -40.91 -13.81 -0.40
C LYS A 76 -40.07 -13.94 -1.66
N VAL A 77 -39.49 -12.84 -2.17
CA VAL A 77 -38.54 -12.93 -3.30
C VAL A 77 -37.37 -13.84 -2.96
N VAL A 78 -36.75 -13.67 -1.78
CA VAL A 78 -35.63 -14.54 -1.37
C VAL A 78 -36.08 -16.00 -1.28
N LYS A 79 -37.18 -16.27 -0.60
CA LYS A 79 -37.64 -17.65 -0.35
C LYS A 79 -38.21 -18.33 -1.59
N ASP A 80 -39.13 -17.68 -2.28
CA ASP A 80 -40.02 -18.28 -3.28
C ASP A 80 -39.55 -18.04 -4.73
N ILE A 81 -38.60 -17.14 -4.95
CA ILE A 81 -38.05 -16.82 -6.28
C ILE A 81 -36.56 -17.13 -6.37
N ILE A 82 -35.74 -16.59 -5.46
CA ILE A 82 -34.29 -16.78 -5.48
C ILE A 82 -33.92 -18.20 -5.06
N SER A 83 -34.55 -18.74 -4.02
CA SER A 83 -34.23 -20.06 -3.45
C SER A 83 -35.12 -21.20 -3.95
N ARG A 84 -36.09 -20.92 -4.83
CA ARG A 84 -36.99 -21.97 -5.35
C ARG A 84 -36.21 -23.08 -6.08
N PRO A 85 -36.65 -24.34 -6.08
CA PRO A 85 -36.00 -25.35 -6.93
C PRO A 85 -36.04 -24.97 -8.42
N GLY A 86 -35.02 -25.37 -9.17
CA GLY A 86 -34.81 -24.97 -10.56
C GLY A 86 -34.76 -26.16 -11.52
N SER A 87 -34.85 -25.87 -12.82
CA SER A 87 -34.61 -26.87 -13.88
C SER A 87 -33.12 -27.04 -14.23
N LYS A 88 -32.28 -26.17 -13.65
CA LYS A 88 -30.83 -26.09 -13.89
C LYS A 88 -30.08 -26.23 -12.56
N LYS A 89 -28.81 -26.63 -12.64
CA LYS A 89 -27.96 -26.85 -11.46
C LYS A 89 -27.67 -25.55 -10.71
N TYR A 90 -27.50 -24.46 -11.44
CA TYR A 90 -27.17 -23.16 -10.89
C TYR A 90 -28.24 -22.12 -11.24
N ARG A 91 -28.37 -21.11 -10.38
CA ARG A 91 -29.17 -19.92 -10.65
C ARG A 91 -28.34 -18.66 -10.47
N PHE A 92 -28.17 -17.88 -11.52
CA PHE A 92 -27.48 -16.60 -11.45
C PHE A 92 -28.46 -15.46 -11.20
N CYS A 93 -28.25 -14.71 -10.12
CA CYS A 93 -29.04 -13.55 -9.76
C CYS A 93 -28.19 -12.29 -9.94
N LYS A 94 -28.56 -11.47 -10.92
CA LYS A 94 -27.99 -10.13 -11.09
C LYS A 94 -28.66 -9.18 -10.10
N HIS A 95 -27.90 -8.56 -9.21
CA HIS A 95 -28.40 -7.57 -8.26
C HIS A 95 -27.71 -6.23 -8.42
N MET A 96 -28.46 -5.14 -8.29
CA MET A 96 -27.86 -3.84 -7.97
C MET A 96 -27.71 -3.76 -6.46
N SER A 97 -26.52 -3.37 -5.96
CA SER A 97 -26.22 -3.36 -4.52
C SER A 97 -27.26 -2.59 -3.69
N LYS A 98 -27.73 -1.44 -4.20
CA LYS A 98 -28.78 -0.62 -3.56
C LYS A 98 -30.13 -1.33 -3.37
N GLN A 99 -30.37 -2.46 -4.05
CA GLN A 99 -31.60 -3.24 -3.88
C GLN A 99 -31.60 -4.09 -2.62
N LYS A 100 -30.43 -4.28 -1.98
CA LYS A 100 -30.32 -4.87 -0.64
C LYS A 100 -30.75 -3.85 0.42
N VAL A 101 -32.04 -3.53 0.44
CA VAL A 101 -32.65 -2.68 1.46
C VAL A 101 -32.66 -3.39 2.82
N LEU A 102 -32.79 -2.61 3.89
CA LEU A 102 -32.95 -3.13 5.25
C LEU A 102 -34.23 -3.99 5.37
N GLY A 103 -34.18 -5.01 6.23
CA GLY A 103 -35.33 -5.88 6.53
C GLY A 103 -35.45 -7.14 5.65
N LEU A 104 -34.49 -7.38 4.75
CA LEU A 104 -34.35 -8.66 4.05
C LEU A 104 -33.80 -9.74 5.00
N THR A 105 -34.26 -10.98 4.83
CA THR A 105 -33.79 -12.16 5.56
C THR A 105 -32.27 -12.36 5.39
N GLU A 106 -31.61 -12.77 6.48
CA GLU A 106 -30.18 -13.13 6.48
C GLU A 106 -29.87 -14.30 5.54
N ASP A 107 -30.88 -15.11 5.20
CA ASP A 107 -30.75 -16.22 4.24
C ASP A 107 -30.18 -15.75 2.89
N LEU A 108 -30.46 -14.51 2.50
CA LEU A 108 -29.96 -13.92 1.26
C LEU A 108 -28.42 -13.85 1.24
N MET A 109 -27.78 -13.66 2.39
CA MET A 109 -26.33 -13.52 2.50
C MET A 109 -25.65 -14.81 3.00
N LYS A 110 -26.40 -15.66 3.75
CA LYS A 110 -25.89 -16.94 4.25
C LYS A 110 -25.81 -18.02 3.16
N ASN A 111 -26.74 -17.98 2.21
CA ASN A 111 -26.94 -19.04 1.22
C ASN A 111 -26.45 -18.64 -0.16
N GLY A 112 -25.93 -19.62 -0.90
CA GLY A 112 -25.40 -19.42 -2.24
C GLY A 112 -23.95 -18.91 -2.25
N LYS A 113 -23.48 -18.60 -3.45
CA LYS A 113 -22.14 -18.10 -3.74
C LYS A 113 -22.25 -16.62 -4.13
N HIS A 114 -21.40 -15.77 -3.59
CA HIS A 114 -21.46 -14.32 -3.81
C HIS A 114 -20.20 -13.80 -4.48
N PHE A 115 -20.37 -12.86 -5.41
CA PHE A 115 -19.27 -12.06 -5.90
C PHE A 115 -19.72 -10.62 -6.15
N ILE A 116 -18.74 -9.71 -6.15
CA ILE A 116 -18.92 -8.28 -6.39
C ILE A 116 -18.24 -7.91 -7.71
N LEU A 117 -18.98 -7.26 -8.59
CA LEU A 117 -18.46 -6.61 -9.79
C LEU A 117 -18.37 -5.10 -9.55
N ILE A 118 -17.14 -4.60 -9.49
CA ILE A 118 -16.85 -3.17 -9.35
C ILE A 118 -16.52 -2.54 -10.71
N ARG A 119 -16.73 -1.23 -10.81
CA ARG A 119 -16.24 -0.41 -11.91
C ARG A 119 -15.80 0.94 -11.35
N ASN A 120 -14.76 1.51 -11.93
CA ASN A 120 -14.22 2.80 -11.51
C ASN A 120 -15.32 3.89 -11.57
N PRO A 121 -15.54 4.65 -10.49
CA PRO A 121 -16.52 5.74 -10.46
C PRO A 121 -16.34 6.76 -11.60
N LEU A 122 -15.11 7.00 -12.07
CA LEU A 122 -14.86 7.86 -13.24
C LEU A 122 -15.65 7.37 -14.47
N ASP A 123 -15.60 6.07 -14.74
CA ASP A 123 -16.28 5.47 -15.89
C ASP A 123 -17.79 5.37 -15.69
N ILE A 124 -18.23 5.12 -14.45
CA ILE A 124 -19.64 5.05 -14.10
C ILE A 124 -20.29 6.43 -14.29
N LEU A 125 -19.72 7.46 -13.67
CA LEU A 125 -20.27 8.83 -13.67
C LEU A 125 -20.30 9.43 -15.08
N SER A 126 -19.28 9.16 -15.90
CA SER A 126 -19.28 9.54 -17.33
C SER A 126 -20.25 8.74 -18.20
N SER A 127 -20.90 7.70 -17.65
CA SER A 127 -21.88 6.87 -18.36
C SER A 127 -23.32 7.08 -17.90
N PHE A 128 -23.58 8.01 -16.97
CA PHE A 128 -24.95 8.39 -16.60
C PHE A 128 -25.56 9.31 -17.67
N ASP A 129 -26.81 9.03 -18.07
CA ASP A 129 -27.56 9.87 -19.01
C ASP A 129 -27.82 11.26 -18.41
N ASN A 130 -27.70 12.30 -19.26
CA ASN A 130 -27.64 13.73 -18.92
C ASN A 130 -28.95 14.35 -18.38
N ASP A 131 -30.04 13.58 -18.23
CA ASP A 131 -31.35 14.16 -17.90
C ASP A 131 -31.50 14.53 -16.41
N ALA A 132 -30.69 13.92 -15.52
CA ALA A 132 -30.60 14.29 -14.10
C ALA A 132 -29.29 13.77 -13.46
N LEU A 133 -28.69 14.56 -12.57
CA LEU A 133 -27.50 14.14 -11.82
C LEU A 133 -27.86 13.00 -10.85
N PRO A 134 -27.12 11.88 -10.84
CA PRO A 134 -27.36 10.80 -9.89
C PRO A 134 -27.02 11.26 -8.47
N THR A 135 -27.75 10.74 -7.49
CA THR A 135 -27.38 10.91 -6.08
C THR A 135 -26.32 9.89 -5.66
N PHE A 136 -25.58 10.17 -4.59
CA PHE A 136 -24.56 9.24 -4.08
C PHE A 136 -25.14 7.86 -3.71
N SER A 137 -26.32 7.83 -3.07
CA SER A 137 -27.02 6.58 -2.74
C SER A 137 -27.43 5.79 -3.99
N GLU A 138 -27.76 6.45 -5.10
CA GLU A 138 -28.12 5.76 -6.34
C GLU A 138 -26.95 5.02 -6.99
N LEU A 139 -25.69 5.37 -6.66
CA LEU A 139 -24.49 4.71 -7.16
C LEU A 139 -24.23 3.35 -6.50
N GLY A 140 -24.75 3.13 -5.28
CA GLY A 140 -24.71 1.82 -4.63
C GLY A 140 -23.34 1.40 -4.06
N PHE A 141 -22.36 2.31 -3.97
CA PHE A 141 -21.01 1.97 -3.49
C PHE A 141 -20.98 1.65 -1.99
N VAL A 142 -21.80 2.34 -1.19
CA VAL A 142 -21.92 2.06 0.26
C VAL A 142 -22.43 0.63 0.45
N GLU A 143 -23.48 0.27 -0.27
CA GLU A 143 -24.11 -1.05 -0.16
C GLU A 143 -23.16 -2.17 -0.64
N LEU A 144 -22.32 -1.92 -1.64
CA LEU A 144 -21.28 -2.87 -2.03
C LEU A 144 -20.27 -3.14 -0.90
N VAL A 145 -19.84 -2.09 -0.19
CA VAL A 145 -18.94 -2.24 0.97
C VAL A 145 -19.66 -2.96 2.11
N CYS A 146 -20.92 -2.62 2.40
CA CYS A 146 -21.71 -3.33 3.41
C CYS A 146 -21.86 -4.82 3.10
N ILE A 147 -22.15 -5.17 1.83
CA ILE A 147 -22.24 -6.56 1.37
C ILE A 147 -20.91 -7.29 1.55
N TYR A 148 -19.79 -6.65 1.20
CA TYR A 148 -18.47 -7.23 1.40
C TYR A 148 -18.21 -7.51 2.89
N SER A 149 -18.44 -6.53 3.76
CA SER A 149 -18.21 -6.66 5.19
C SER A 149 -19.07 -7.74 5.83
N GLU A 150 -20.37 -7.80 5.52
CA GLU A 150 -21.29 -8.80 6.06
C GLU A 150 -20.87 -10.22 5.68
N LEU A 151 -20.49 -10.44 4.42
CA LEU A 151 -20.00 -11.74 3.96
C LEU A 151 -18.64 -12.11 4.55
N TYR A 152 -17.76 -11.13 4.76
CA TYR A 152 -16.49 -11.32 5.45
C TYR A 152 -16.71 -11.77 6.90
N GLU A 153 -17.63 -11.14 7.63
CA GLU A 153 -18.01 -11.51 9.01
C GLU A 153 -18.62 -12.91 9.10
N LEU A 154 -19.35 -13.34 8.06
CA LEU A 154 -19.85 -14.72 7.92
C LEU A 154 -18.75 -15.75 7.57
N GLY A 155 -17.49 -15.33 7.44
CA GLY A 155 -16.36 -16.19 7.08
C GLY A 155 -16.33 -16.60 5.60
N LYS A 156 -17.09 -15.92 4.74
CA LYS A 156 -17.22 -16.21 3.30
C LYS A 156 -16.99 -14.94 2.47
N PRO A 157 -15.79 -14.31 2.52
CA PRO A 157 -15.53 -13.08 1.78
C PRO A 157 -15.81 -13.28 0.28
N PRO A 158 -16.57 -12.37 -0.36
CA PRO A 158 -16.95 -12.54 -1.75
C PRO A 158 -15.74 -12.31 -2.66
N VAL A 159 -15.75 -12.99 -3.80
CA VAL A 159 -14.82 -12.69 -4.89
C VAL A 159 -15.12 -11.28 -5.41
N VAL A 160 -14.08 -10.47 -5.63
CA VAL A 160 -14.23 -9.14 -6.25
C VAL A 160 -13.57 -9.15 -7.62
N ILE A 161 -14.32 -8.75 -8.66
CA ILE A 161 -13.82 -8.60 -10.02
C ILE A 161 -14.03 -7.17 -10.53
N ASP A 162 -13.14 -6.71 -11.40
CA ASP A 162 -13.20 -5.37 -11.98
C ASP A 162 -13.72 -5.41 -13.43
N ALA A 163 -14.67 -4.53 -13.74
CA ALA A 163 -15.28 -4.42 -15.06
C ALA A 163 -14.25 -4.09 -16.17
N ALA A 164 -13.22 -3.29 -15.87
CA ALA A 164 -12.17 -2.98 -16.83
C ALA A 164 -11.29 -4.21 -17.11
N GLU A 165 -10.99 -5.01 -16.10
CA GLU A 165 -10.26 -6.27 -16.28
C GLU A 165 -11.05 -7.27 -17.13
N LEU A 166 -12.35 -7.39 -16.85
CA LEU A 166 -13.30 -8.21 -17.60
C LEU A 166 -13.43 -7.77 -19.07
N GLN A 167 -13.37 -6.47 -19.37
CA GLN A 167 -13.37 -5.99 -20.76
C GLN A 167 -12.04 -6.23 -21.47
N GLN A 168 -10.92 -6.12 -20.75
CA GLN A 168 -9.59 -6.26 -21.32
C GLN A 168 -9.24 -7.73 -21.63
N ASP A 169 -9.58 -8.65 -20.73
CA ASP A 169 -9.35 -10.09 -20.90
C ASP A 169 -10.53 -10.89 -20.33
N PRO A 170 -11.62 -11.00 -21.10
CA PRO A 170 -12.85 -11.61 -20.59
C PRO A 170 -12.68 -13.10 -20.27
N GLU A 171 -11.85 -13.82 -21.01
CA GLU A 171 -11.64 -15.24 -20.80
C GLU A 171 -10.92 -15.51 -19.48
N ASP A 172 -9.80 -14.84 -19.23
CA ASP A 172 -9.04 -15.03 -17.99
C ASP A 172 -9.86 -14.60 -16.76
N THR A 173 -10.53 -13.44 -16.82
CA THR A 173 -11.36 -12.97 -15.71
C THR A 173 -12.52 -13.93 -15.41
N LEU A 174 -13.19 -14.47 -16.43
CA LEU A 174 -14.27 -15.44 -16.22
C LEU A 174 -13.77 -16.80 -15.75
N ARG A 175 -12.60 -17.27 -16.22
CA ARG A 175 -11.96 -18.50 -15.72
C ARG A 175 -11.61 -18.37 -14.24
N GLY A 176 -10.98 -17.25 -13.86
CA GLY A 176 -10.66 -16.95 -12.46
C GLY A 176 -11.90 -16.88 -11.58
N LEU A 177 -12.93 -16.16 -12.03
CA LEU A 177 -14.22 -16.08 -11.33
C LEU A 177 -14.87 -17.46 -11.16
N CYS A 178 -14.93 -18.27 -12.22
CA CYS A 178 -15.51 -19.62 -12.15
C CYS A 178 -14.74 -20.52 -11.17
N ASN A 179 -13.40 -20.45 -11.19
CA ASN A 179 -12.56 -21.19 -10.26
C ASN A 179 -12.83 -20.78 -8.80
N ASP A 180 -12.90 -19.49 -8.53
CA ASP A 180 -13.15 -18.98 -7.17
C ASP A 180 -14.58 -19.26 -6.68
N LEU A 181 -15.54 -19.33 -7.60
CA LEU A 181 -16.90 -19.78 -7.33
C LEU A 181 -17.01 -21.32 -7.32
N GLU A 182 -15.95 -22.08 -7.59
CA GLU A 182 -15.96 -23.54 -7.69
C GLU A 182 -17.02 -24.07 -8.68
N ILE A 183 -17.15 -23.41 -9.83
CA ILE A 183 -18.01 -23.84 -10.94
C ILE A 183 -17.17 -24.08 -12.20
N PRO A 184 -17.58 -24.98 -13.12
CA PRO A 184 -16.82 -25.23 -14.34
C PRO A 184 -16.91 -24.01 -15.26
N TYR A 185 -15.79 -23.54 -15.81
CA TYR A 185 -15.78 -22.52 -16.86
C TYR A 185 -16.34 -23.08 -18.17
N GLN A 186 -17.16 -22.30 -18.89
CA GLN A 186 -17.68 -22.65 -20.21
C GLN A 186 -17.31 -21.58 -21.24
N PRO A 187 -16.64 -21.91 -22.36
CA PRO A 187 -16.28 -20.94 -23.41
C PRO A 187 -17.46 -20.16 -24.00
N ALA A 188 -18.67 -20.74 -23.96
CA ALA A 188 -19.91 -20.11 -24.41
C ALA A 188 -20.18 -18.77 -23.70
N MET A 189 -19.67 -18.58 -22.48
CA MET A 189 -19.80 -17.35 -21.70
C MET A 189 -19.23 -16.10 -22.41
N LEU A 190 -18.35 -16.27 -23.40
CA LEU A 190 -17.67 -15.15 -24.07
C LEU A 190 -18.52 -14.44 -25.13
N LYS A 191 -19.56 -15.09 -25.67
CA LYS A 191 -20.31 -14.58 -26.83
C LYS A 191 -21.80 -14.85 -26.68
N TRP A 192 -22.61 -13.88 -27.08
CA TRP A 192 -24.07 -14.00 -27.12
C TRP A 192 -24.61 -13.34 -28.39
N GLU A 193 -25.84 -13.67 -28.77
CA GLU A 193 -26.52 -12.98 -29.87
C GLU A 193 -26.94 -11.57 -29.45
N ALA A 194 -26.86 -10.62 -30.37
CA ALA A 194 -27.42 -9.28 -30.16
C ALA A 194 -28.96 -9.33 -30.06
N GLY A 195 -29.54 -8.29 -29.46
CA GLY A 195 -30.99 -8.12 -29.29
C GLY A 195 -31.51 -8.40 -27.88
N PRO A 196 -32.81 -8.10 -27.64
CA PRO A 196 -33.46 -8.36 -26.37
C PRO A 196 -33.52 -9.86 -26.04
N LYS A 197 -33.47 -10.18 -24.75
CA LYS A 197 -33.52 -11.57 -24.26
C LYS A 197 -34.78 -11.80 -23.43
N SER A 198 -35.28 -13.04 -23.42
CA SER A 198 -36.44 -13.42 -22.59
C SER A 198 -36.18 -13.28 -21.09
N ILE A 199 -34.91 -13.27 -20.69
CA ILE A 199 -34.45 -13.08 -19.30
C ILE A 199 -34.34 -11.60 -18.90
N ASP A 200 -34.56 -10.67 -19.83
CA ASP A 200 -34.48 -9.24 -19.55
C ASP A 200 -35.61 -8.79 -18.61
N GLY A 201 -35.26 -7.99 -17.60
CA GLY A 201 -36.24 -7.35 -16.73
C GLY A 201 -37.12 -6.34 -17.46
N LEU A 202 -38.25 -5.98 -16.84
CA LEU A 202 -39.23 -5.04 -17.43
C LEU A 202 -38.65 -3.67 -17.80
N TRP A 203 -37.53 -3.26 -17.18
CA TRP A 203 -36.84 -1.99 -17.44
C TRP A 203 -35.86 -2.03 -18.64
N ALA A 204 -35.67 -3.19 -19.28
CA ALA A 204 -34.75 -3.34 -20.39
C ALA A 204 -34.95 -2.35 -21.56
N PRO A 205 -36.19 -1.98 -21.96
CA PRO A 205 -36.41 -0.97 -23.00
C PRO A 205 -35.76 0.39 -22.70
N TRP A 206 -35.57 0.72 -21.42
CA TRP A 206 -34.96 1.96 -20.96
C TRP A 206 -33.45 1.84 -20.73
N ARG A 207 -32.97 0.68 -20.29
CA ARG A 207 -31.59 0.53 -19.78
C ARG A 207 -30.66 -0.30 -20.66
N TYR A 208 -31.17 -1.19 -21.52
CA TYR A 208 -30.36 -2.23 -22.17
C TYR A 208 -30.03 -1.96 -23.64
N LYS A 209 -30.30 -0.75 -24.12
CA LYS A 209 -30.00 -0.34 -25.51
C LYS A 209 -28.56 -0.65 -25.95
N THR A 210 -27.58 -0.45 -25.07
CA THR A 210 -26.16 -0.71 -25.38
C THR A 210 -25.85 -2.21 -25.40
N VAL A 211 -26.28 -2.97 -24.39
CA VAL A 211 -26.01 -4.42 -24.33
C VAL A 211 -26.76 -5.19 -25.42
N HIS A 212 -27.95 -4.74 -25.83
CA HIS A 212 -28.68 -5.31 -26.97
C HIS A 212 -27.92 -5.17 -28.30
N LYS A 213 -26.93 -4.27 -28.42
CA LYS A 213 -26.05 -4.16 -29.60
C LYS A 213 -24.77 -4.98 -29.46
N SER A 214 -24.51 -5.53 -28.29
CA SER A 214 -23.28 -6.28 -27.99
C SER A 214 -23.43 -7.76 -28.30
N THR A 215 -22.30 -8.43 -28.54
CA THR A 215 -22.24 -9.88 -28.81
C THR A 215 -21.18 -10.58 -27.94
N GLY A 216 -20.74 -9.91 -26.88
CA GLY A 216 -19.61 -10.30 -26.03
C GLY A 216 -19.05 -9.10 -25.28
N PHE A 217 -18.03 -9.33 -24.45
CA PHE A 217 -17.28 -8.27 -23.80
C PHE A 217 -16.35 -7.61 -24.82
N LYS A 218 -16.51 -6.30 -25.04
CA LYS A 218 -15.62 -5.51 -25.89
C LYS A 218 -15.14 -4.29 -25.12
N GLN A 219 -13.87 -3.98 -25.30
CA GLN A 219 -13.32 -2.69 -24.90
C GLN A 219 -13.74 -1.67 -25.96
N GLU A 220 -14.72 -0.83 -25.65
CA GLU A 220 -15.02 0.33 -26.49
C GLU A 220 -13.90 1.36 -26.29
N ARG A 221 -13.26 1.79 -27.39
CA ARG A 221 -12.47 3.02 -27.37
C ARG A 221 -13.45 4.17 -27.18
N LYS A 222 -13.62 4.62 -25.95
CA LYS A 222 -14.27 5.89 -25.67
C LYS A 222 -13.25 7.00 -25.94
N ASP A 223 -13.65 8.02 -26.70
CA ASP A 223 -12.88 9.25 -26.78
C ASP A 223 -12.71 9.83 -25.37
N LEU A 224 -11.49 10.23 -25.01
CA LEU A 224 -11.23 10.85 -23.72
C LEU A 224 -11.95 12.19 -23.66
N GLN A 225 -12.99 12.27 -22.84
CA GLN A 225 -13.72 13.50 -22.58
C GLN A 225 -13.30 14.08 -21.22
N PRO A 226 -13.32 15.42 -21.06
CA PRO A 226 -13.13 16.04 -19.75
C PRO A 226 -14.16 15.53 -18.74
N PHE A 227 -13.71 15.23 -17.52
CA PHE A 227 -14.61 14.83 -16.46
C PHE A 227 -15.50 16.03 -16.05
N PRO A 228 -16.84 15.89 -16.02
CA PRO A 228 -17.73 17.00 -15.67
C PRO A 228 -17.49 17.48 -14.23
N PHE A 229 -17.18 18.77 -14.05
CA PHE A 229 -16.93 19.34 -12.73
C PHE A 229 -18.12 19.18 -11.77
N SER A 230 -19.35 19.21 -12.29
CA SER A 230 -20.58 18.98 -11.52
C SER A 230 -20.65 17.59 -10.84
N LEU A 231 -19.90 16.61 -11.32
CA LEU A 231 -19.84 15.24 -10.77
C LEU A 231 -18.66 15.03 -9.82
N TYR A 232 -17.81 16.05 -9.60
CA TYR A 232 -16.59 15.90 -8.80
C TYR A 232 -16.89 15.50 -7.35
N ALA A 233 -17.90 16.12 -6.73
CA ALA A 233 -18.30 15.78 -5.37
C ALA A 233 -18.76 14.31 -5.23
N LEU A 234 -19.40 13.74 -6.26
CA LEU A 234 -19.81 12.33 -6.26
C LEU A 234 -18.62 11.40 -6.47
N LEU A 235 -17.66 11.81 -7.32
CA LEU A 235 -16.41 11.08 -7.53
C LEU A 235 -15.63 10.99 -6.21
N GLU A 236 -15.48 12.11 -5.51
CA GLU A 236 -14.76 12.19 -4.23
C GLU A 236 -15.37 11.27 -3.16
N GLN A 237 -16.70 11.18 -3.09
CA GLN A 237 -17.40 10.26 -2.17
C GLN A 237 -17.28 8.79 -2.59
N SER A 238 -17.28 8.50 -3.89
CA SER A 238 -17.35 7.13 -4.41
C SER A 238 -15.99 6.45 -4.54
N LEU A 239 -14.95 7.21 -4.88
CA LEU A 239 -13.62 6.68 -5.19
C LEU A 239 -12.96 5.96 -4.00
N PRO A 240 -13.06 6.44 -2.75
CA PRO A 240 -12.55 5.70 -1.58
C PRO A 240 -13.20 4.32 -1.41
N LEU A 241 -14.53 4.21 -1.59
CA LEU A 241 -15.27 2.96 -1.46
C LEU A 241 -14.91 1.96 -2.57
N TYR A 242 -14.79 2.45 -3.81
CA TYR A 242 -14.27 1.66 -4.92
C TYR A 242 -12.85 1.16 -4.64
N ASN A 243 -11.94 2.02 -4.17
CA ASN A 243 -10.56 1.64 -3.89
C ASN A 243 -10.45 0.62 -2.75
N LEU A 244 -11.34 0.68 -1.76
CA LEU A 244 -11.44 -0.34 -0.70
C LEU A 244 -11.72 -1.71 -1.31
N LEU A 245 -12.75 -1.83 -2.15
CA LEU A 245 -13.12 -3.09 -2.81
C LEU A 245 -12.06 -3.54 -3.82
N ARG A 246 -11.46 -2.60 -4.56
CA ARG A 246 -10.45 -2.89 -5.59
C ARG A 246 -9.21 -3.59 -5.03
N ARG A 247 -8.85 -3.33 -3.76
CA ARG A 247 -7.74 -4.01 -3.08
C ARG A 247 -7.96 -5.53 -2.96
N HIS A 248 -9.21 -5.98 -3.05
CA HIS A 248 -9.59 -7.39 -2.99
C HIS A 248 -9.74 -8.05 -4.36
N VAL A 249 -9.53 -7.30 -5.46
CA VAL A 249 -9.45 -7.88 -6.81
C VAL A 249 -8.15 -8.70 -6.89
N LYS A 250 -8.28 -10.00 -7.20
CA LYS A 250 -7.12 -10.86 -7.40
C LYS A 250 -6.37 -10.39 -8.64
N LYS A 251 -5.15 -9.87 -8.45
CA LYS A 251 -4.30 -9.39 -9.56
C LYS A 251 -4.07 -10.51 -10.58
N LYS A 252 -4.31 -10.21 -11.86
CA LYS A 252 -4.01 -11.08 -13.02
C LYS A 252 -2.60 -11.66 -12.92
N ARG A 253 -2.41 -12.92 -13.32
CA ARG A 253 -1.13 -13.41 -13.86
C ARG A 253 -1.09 -13.01 -15.34
N SER A 254 -0.62 -11.81 -15.66
CA SER A 254 -0.48 -11.35 -17.05
C SER A 254 0.28 -12.39 -17.91
N LEU A 255 -0.30 -12.75 -19.07
CA LEU A 255 0.33 -13.57 -20.12
C LEU A 255 1.39 -12.80 -20.93
N LEU A 256 1.58 -11.51 -20.65
CA LEU A 256 2.67 -10.69 -21.16
C LEU A 256 3.48 -10.20 -19.97
N SER A 257 4.53 -10.95 -19.63
CA SER A 257 5.33 -10.88 -18.39
C SER A 257 4.52 -11.18 -17.13
N PRO A 258 4.90 -12.21 -16.32
CA PRO A 258 4.24 -12.43 -15.05
C PRO A 258 4.35 -11.15 -14.21
N PRO A 259 3.27 -10.70 -13.54
CA PRO A 259 3.39 -9.66 -12.53
C PRO A 259 4.45 -10.13 -11.56
N LEU A 260 5.35 -9.22 -11.17
CA LEU A 260 6.33 -9.55 -10.16
C LEU A 260 5.58 -10.14 -8.95
N PRO A 261 6.00 -11.31 -8.44
CA PRO A 261 5.38 -11.88 -7.25
C PRO A 261 5.41 -10.82 -6.14
N LEU A 262 4.38 -10.81 -5.30
CA LEU A 262 4.42 -9.98 -4.09
C LEU A 262 5.70 -10.35 -3.34
N PRO A 263 6.64 -9.41 -3.17
CA PRO A 263 7.90 -9.72 -2.51
C PRO A 263 7.62 -10.01 -1.04
N ASP A 264 8.32 -11.01 -0.50
CA ASP A 264 8.26 -11.29 0.92
C ASP A 264 8.77 -10.09 1.71
N LEU A 265 8.09 -9.78 2.81
CA LEU A 265 8.58 -8.77 3.74
C LEU A 265 9.81 -9.32 4.46
N PRO A 266 10.91 -8.55 4.58
CA PRO A 266 12.08 -8.97 5.35
C PRO A 266 11.75 -9.35 6.81
N VAL A 267 10.71 -8.72 7.36
CA VAL A 267 10.16 -9.05 8.69
C VAL A 267 8.63 -9.17 8.56
N PRO A 268 8.06 -10.39 8.70
CA PRO A 268 6.61 -10.62 8.53
C PRO A 268 5.72 -9.79 9.45
N ALA A 269 6.18 -9.46 10.66
CA ALA A 269 5.44 -8.61 11.61
C ALA A 269 5.14 -7.19 11.07
N ASN A 270 5.80 -6.77 9.99
CA ASN A 270 5.60 -5.46 9.36
C ASN A 270 4.45 -5.44 8.32
N GLU A 271 3.68 -6.53 8.17
CA GLU A 271 2.54 -6.60 7.24
C GLU A 271 1.43 -5.60 7.61
N LYS A 272 1.07 -5.54 8.90
CA LYS A 272 -0.02 -4.70 9.42
C LYS A 272 0.52 -3.56 10.29
N LEU A 273 1.30 -2.68 9.68
CA LEU A 273 1.84 -1.49 10.36
C LEU A 273 0.91 -0.29 10.30
N LEU A 274 1.00 0.51 11.37
CA LEU A 274 0.45 1.85 11.47
C LEU A 274 1.58 2.87 11.35
N ALA A 275 1.38 3.91 10.55
CA ALA A 275 2.33 5.01 10.37
C ALA A 275 1.65 6.34 10.65
N TRP A 276 2.39 7.30 11.21
CA TRP A 276 1.92 8.69 11.30
C TRP A 276 2.21 9.43 10.00
N VAL A 277 1.22 10.11 9.43
CA VAL A 277 1.39 10.97 8.24
C VAL A 277 0.58 12.25 8.43
N GLY A 278 1.26 13.40 8.46
CA GLY A 278 0.63 14.69 8.72
C GLY A 278 0.23 14.81 10.18
N ASP A 279 -1.06 14.59 10.45
CA ASP A 279 -1.73 14.73 11.75
C ASP A 279 -2.48 13.47 12.19
N GLU A 280 -2.38 12.37 11.42
CA GLU A 280 -3.13 11.13 11.68
C GLU A 280 -2.26 9.85 11.63
N ILE A 281 -2.75 8.82 12.32
CA ILE A 281 -2.22 7.45 12.21
C ILE A 281 -3.02 6.70 11.15
N VAL A 282 -2.32 6.19 10.14
CA VAL A 282 -2.90 5.48 8.99
C VAL A 282 -2.29 4.09 8.84
N THR A 283 -3.03 3.18 8.19
CA THR A 283 -2.52 1.85 7.82
C THR A 283 -1.40 1.93 6.78
N ARG A 284 -0.56 0.90 6.71
CA ARG A 284 0.52 0.76 5.71
C ARG A 284 0.08 1.11 4.28
N GLU A 285 -1.09 0.63 3.84
CA GLU A 285 -1.63 0.86 2.49
C GLU A 285 -2.20 2.27 2.27
N SER A 286 -2.43 3.02 3.34
CA SER A 286 -2.91 4.40 3.31
C SER A 286 -1.82 5.42 3.64
N ALA A 287 -0.63 4.99 4.05
CA ALA A 287 0.51 5.85 4.35
C ALA A 287 1.10 6.47 3.07
N LYS A 288 0.56 7.61 2.66
CA LYS A 288 0.93 8.33 1.43
C LYS A 288 0.93 9.83 1.65
N VAL A 289 1.82 10.53 0.96
CA VAL A 289 1.80 12.00 0.86
C VAL A 289 1.16 12.44 -0.45
N SER A 290 0.70 13.69 -0.50
CA SER A 290 0.19 14.27 -1.74
C SER A 290 1.28 14.33 -2.82
N VAL A 291 0.90 14.14 -4.09
CA VAL A 291 1.82 14.41 -5.22
C VAL A 291 2.26 15.88 -5.28
N PHE A 292 1.51 16.77 -4.61
CA PHE A 292 1.88 18.17 -4.45
C PHE A 292 2.82 18.44 -3.26
N ASP A 293 3.18 17.43 -2.46
CA ASP A 293 4.18 17.59 -1.40
C ASP A 293 5.56 17.86 -2.00
N SER A 294 6.31 18.79 -1.40
CA SER A 294 7.65 19.16 -1.85
C SER A 294 8.64 17.99 -1.88
N VAL A 295 8.44 16.96 -1.04
CA VAL A 295 9.28 15.76 -1.09
C VAL A 295 9.13 15.01 -2.42
N VAL A 296 7.92 14.99 -2.99
CA VAL A 296 7.63 14.31 -4.26
C VAL A 296 8.17 15.12 -5.45
N GLN A 297 8.03 16.45 -5.39
CA GLN A 297 8.42 17.34 -6.49
C GLN A 297 9.93 17.58 -6.57
N GLY A 298 10.66 17.52 -5.45
CA GLY A 298 12.08 17.88 -5.43
C GLY A 298 12.89 17.36 -4.24
N GLY A 299 12.41 16.36 -3.49
CA GLY A 299 13.15 15.78 -2.37
C GLY A 299 13.30 16.71 -1.15
N ASP A 300 12.50 17.76 -1.09
CA ASP A 300 12.58 18.84 -0.12
C ASP A 300 11.99 18.45 1.26
N SER A 301 12.83 17.74 2.01
CA SER A 301 12.53 17.24 3.36
C SER A 301 13.80 16.94 4.15
N VAL A 302 13.67 16.90 5.47
CA VAL A 302 14.68 16.39 6.41
C VAL A 302 14.21 15.07 7.02
N TRP A 303 15.14 14.26 7.53
CA TRP A 303 14.79 13.01 8.19
C TRP A 303 15.73 12.65 9.32
N GLU A 304 15.36 11.66 10.12
CA GLU A 304 16.17 11.05 11.18
C GLU A 304 15.94 9.54 11.24
N GLY A 305 16.97 8.83 11.68
CA GLY A 305 16.90 7.40 11.99
C GLY A 305 17.04 7.19 13.48
N LEU A 306 15.97 6.74 14.13
CA LEU A 306 15.92 6.48 15.57
C LEU A 306 15.87 4.98 15.85
N ARG A 307 16.31 4.58 17.04
CA ARG A 307 16.27 3.18 17.47
C ARG A 307 15.72 3.02 18.87
N VAL A 308 14.91 1.98 19.03
CA VAL A 308 14.28 1.60 20.29
C VAL A 308 15.02 0.42 20.90
N TYR A 309 15.43 0.58 22.15
CA TYR A 309 15.99 -0.48 22.99
C TYR A 309 15.26 -0.50 24.33
N ASN A 310 14.72 -1.65 24.71
CA ASN A 310 14.15 -1.89 26.04
C ASN A 310 13.23 -0.74 26.55
N GLY A 311 12.26 -0.35 25.72
CA GLY A 311 11.26 0.68 26.02
C GLY A 311 11.76 2.12 25.94
N LYS A 312 12.99 2.36 25.44
CA LYS A 312 13.61 3.67 25.35
C LYS A 312 14.08 3.98 23.94
N ILE A 313 13.98 5.25 23.53
CA ILE A 313 14.54 5.74 22.27
C ILE A 313 15.94 6.28 22.54
N PHE A 314 16.96 5.61 21.98
CA PHE A 314 18.35 5.97 22.21
C PHE A 314 18.69 7.32 21.54
N LYS A 315 19.31 8.22 22.30
CA LYS A 315 19.76 9.55 21.84
C LYS A 315 18.67 10.41 21.16
N LEU A 316 17.39 10.23 21.51
CA LEU A 316 16.27 10.95 20.89
C LEU A 316 16.49 12.47 20.82
N GLU A 317 16.90 13.10 21.92
CA GLU A 317 17.07 14.55 21.95
C GLU A 317 18.13 15.05 20.95
N GLY A 318 19.25 14.34 20.81
CA GLY A 318 20.30 14.69 19.85
C GLY A 318 19.87 14.47 18.39
N HIS A 319 19.01 13.48 18.13
CA HIS A 319 18.39 13.31 16.82
C HIS A 319 17.44 14.48 16.50
N LEU A 320 16.62 14.89 17.47
CA LEU A 320 15.71 16.02 17.28
C LEU A 320 16.50 17.33 17.09
N ASP A 321 17.57 17.57 17.85
CA ASP A 321 18.45 18.73 17.66
C ASP A 321 18.92 18.84 16.21
N ARG A 322 19.47 17.74 15.66
CA ARG A 322 19.95 17.70 14.28
C ARG A 322 18.84 17.85 13.24
N MET A 323 17.65 17.33 13.50
CA MET A 323 16.48 17.51 12.66
C MET A 323 16.07 18.98 12.59
N PHE A 324 16.02 19.68 13.74
CA PHE A 324 15.72 21.11 13.81
C PHE A 324 16.81 21.95 13.14
N ASP A 325 18.09 21.62 13.33
CA ASP A 325 19.20 22.30 12.66
C ASP A 325 19.13 22.12 11.13
N SER A 326 18.82 20.91 10.66
CA SER A 326 18.65 20.63 9.23
C SER A 326 17.45 21.38 8.64
N ALA A 327 16.31 21.40 9.35
CA ALA A 327 15.13 22.14 8.93
C ALA A 327 15.39 23.65 8.87
N LYS A 328 16.13 24.18 9.85
CA LYS A 328 16.57 25.58 9.89
C LYS A 328 17.52 25.91 8.74
N ALA A 329 18.48 25.04 8.43
CA ALA A 329 19.40 25.21 7.31
C ALA A 329 18.65 25.25 5.96
N LEU A 330 17.56 24.50 5.83
CA LEU A 330 16.68 24.55 4.67
C LEU A 330 15.62 25.66 4.72
N ALA A 331 15.61 26.51 5.75
CA ALA A 331 14.64 27.57 5.98
C ALA A 331 13.18 27.06 5.99
N PHE A 332 12.91 26.02 6.77
CA PHE A 332 11.55 25.57 7.02
C PHE A 332 10.83 26.55 7.95
N GLU A 333 9.57 26.84 7.65
CA GLU A 333 8.67 27.60 8.51
C GLU A 333 7.58 26.67 9.06
N ASN A 334 6.94 27.06 10.17
CA ASN A 334 5.88 26.26 10.81
C ASN A 334 6.31 24.82 11.12
N VAL A 335 7.56 24.64 11.57
CA VAL A 335 8.09 23.36 12.03
C VAL A 335 7.35 22.97 13.33
N PRO A 336 6.81 21.74 13.43
CA PRO A 336 6.18 21.27 14.67
C PRO A 336 7.13 21.36 15.87
N THR A 337 6.58 21.63 17.04
CA THR A 337 7.35 21.69 18.27
C THR A 337 7.94 20.33 18.62
N ARG A 338 8.99 20.35 19.45
CA ARG A 338 9.64 19.12 19.93
C ARG A 338 8.66 18.16 20.59
N ASP A 339 7.73 18.68 21.38
CA ASP A 339 6.74 17.87 22.10
C ASP A 339 5.72 17.25 21.15
N GLU A 340 5.26 17.97 20.12
CA GLU A 340 4.37 17.41 19.08
C GLU A 340 5.04 16.27 18.31
N ILE A 341 6.33 16.43 17.95
CA ILE A 341 7.08 15.36 17.28
C ILE A 341 7.23 14.14 18.20
N LYS A 342 7.56 14.34 19.48
CA LYS A 342 7.68 13.25 20.46
C LYS A 342 6.36 12.52 20.66
N GLU A 343 5.25 13.27 20.76
CA GLU A 343 3.91 12.70 20.88
C GLU A 343 3.58 11.81 19.68
N ALA A 344 3.80 12.29 18.46
CA ALA A 344 3.60 11.50 17.24
C ALA A 344 4.43 10.22 17.22
N ILE A 345 5.71 10.29 17.64
CA ILE A 345 6.60 9.13 17.76
C ILE A 345 6.05 8.13 18.78
N PHE A 346 5.72 8.58 19.99
CA PHE A 346 5.25 7.71 21.07
C PHE A 346 3.92 7.05 20.73
N GLN A 347 2.94 7.81 20.20
CA GLN A 347 1.67 7.24 19.77
C GLN A 347 1.88 6.17 18.68
N THR A 348 2.75 6.42 17.71
CA THR A 348 3.05 5.45 16.64
C THR A 348 3.64 4.16 17.21
N LEU A 349 4.61 4.26 18.12
CA LEU A 349 5.22 3.09 18.75
C LEU A 349 4.23 2.30 19.62
N VAL A 350 3.48 3.01 20.47
CA VAL A 350 2.49 2.39 21.38
C VAL A 350 1.40 1.66 20.60
N ARG A 351 0.87 2.27 19.52
CA ARG A 351 -0.17 1.65 18.68
C ARG A 351 0.32 0.45 17.89
N ASN A 352 1.61 0.36 17.59
CA ASN A 352 2.24 -0.82 16.97
C ASN A 352 2.78 -1.84 18.00
N GLY A 353 2.73 -1.55 19.31
CA GLY A 353 3.33 -2.41 20.34
C GLY A 353 4.86 -2.50 20.26
N MET A 354 5.52 -1.48 19.70
CA MET A 354 6.96 -1.46 19.43
C MET A 354 7.74 -0.87 20.60
N PHE A 355 8.18 -1.74 21.50
CA PHE A 355 8.97 -1.36 22.68
C PHE A 355 10.43 -1.85 22.64
N ASP A 356 10.85 -2.54 21.58
CA ASP A 356 12.23 -2.98 21.41
C ASP A 356 12.52 -3.27 19.93
N ASN A 357 13.79 -3.49 19.55
CA ASN A 357 14.20 -3.96 18.22
C ASN A 357 13.50 -3.29 17.03
N SER A 358 13.22 -2.00 17.18
CA SER A 358 12.46 -1.21 16.21
C SER A 358 13.29 -0.03 15.75
N HIS A 359 13.17 0.29 14.47
CA HIS A 359 13.78 1.46 13.86
C HIS A 359 12.69 2.41 13.37
N ILE A 360 12.87 3.70 13.63
CA ILE A 360 11.94 4.73 13.17
C ILE A 360 12.65 5.56 12.11
N ARG A 361 12.06 5.61 10.91
CA ARG A 361 12.37 6.64 9.92
C ARG A 361 11.43 7.81 10.18
N LEU A 362 11.96 8.82 10.88
CA LEU A 362 11.27 10.09 11.12
C LEU A 362 11.56 11.00 9.93
N SER A 363 10.55 11.61 9.31
CA SER A 363 10.76 12.56 8.21
C SER A 363 9.85 13.77 8.39
N LEU A 364 10.34 14.94 7.97
CA LEU A 364 9.57 16.17 7.94
C LEU A 364 9.76 16.80 6.57
N THR A 365 8.69 16.83 5.80
CA THR A 365 8.68 17.54 4.52
C THR A 365 8.34 19.00 4.77
N ARG A 366 8.75 19.87 3.85
CA ARG A 366 8.26 21.27 3.84
C ARG A 366 6.75 21.35 3.56
N GLY A 367 6.14 20.24 3.17
CA GLY A 367 4.70 20.04 3.08
C GLY A 367 4.13 20.14 1.68
N LYS A 368 2.81 20.11 1.62
CA LYS A 368 2.03 20.30 0.39
C LYS A 368 2.24 21.71 -0.17
N LYS A 369 2.37 21.82 -1.49
CA LYS A 369 2.32 23.09 -2.22
C LYS A 369 0.92 23.39 -2.74
N VAL A 370 0.56 24.66 -2.85
CA VAL A 370 -0.68 25.12 -3.52
C VAL A 370 -0.64 24.91 -5.04
N THR A 371 0.55 24.85 -5.63
CA THR A 371 0.78 24.57 -7.05
C THR A 371 2.16 23.94 -7.24
N SER A 372 2.40 23.33 -8.39
CA SER A 372 3.73 22.81 -8.71
C SER A 372 4.71 23.94 -8.98
N GLY A 373 5.94 23.81 -8.47
CA GLY A 373 7.00 24.80 -8.67
C GLY A 373 8.16 24.66 -7.68
N MET A 374 9.32 25.21 -8.04
CA MET A 374 10.54 25.10 -7.21
C MET A 374 10.51 26.01 -5.97
N SER A 375 9.77 27.12 -6.00
CA SER A 375 9.76 28.08 -4.89
C SER A 375 9.17 27.45 -3.62
N PRO A 376 9.82 27.58 -2.45
CA PRO A 376 9.25 27.17 -1.17
C PRO A 376 8.10 28.08 -0.73
N ALA A 377 7.92 29.26 -1.35
CA ALA A 377 6.79 30.14 -1.04
C ALA A 377 5.41 29.54 -1.36
N PHE A 378 5.35 28.44 -2.12
CA PHE A 378 4.11 27.72 -2.38
C PHE A 378 3.71 26.75 -1.26
N ASN A 379 4.56 26.53 -0.26
CA ASN A 379 4.32 25.66 0.90
C ASN A 379 3.47 26.35 1.97
N LEU A 380 2.19 26.54 1.67
CA LEU A 380 1.27 27.30 2.53
C LEU A 380 0.43 26.43 3.48
N TYR A 381 0.57 25.09 3.41
CA TYR A 381 -0.19 24.15 4.24
C TYR A 381 0.56 23.69 5.49
N GLY A 382 1.78 24.19 5.74
CA GLY A 382 2.64 23.74 6.84
C GLY A 382 3.40 22.44 6.52
N CYS A 383 4.32 22.06 7.41
CA CYS A 383 5.15 20.87 7.24
C CYS A 383 4.33 19.58 7.38
N THR A 384 4.76 18.50 6.72
CA THR A 384 4.16 17.17 6.90
C THR A 384 5.12 16.26 7.67
N LEU A 385 4.75 15.90 8.90
CA LEU A 385 5.48 14.97 9.74
C LEU A 385 5.15 13.53 9.34
N ILE A 386 6.16 12.67 9.23
CA ILE A 386 6.02 11.26 8.90
C ILE A 386 6.79 10.44 9.94
N VAL A 387 6.11 9.52 10.61
CA VAL A 387 6.72 8.54 11.52
C VAL A 387 6.49 7.14 10.98
N LEU A 388 7.53 6.55 10.41
CA LEU A 388 7.52 5.16 9.95
C LEU A 388 8.36 4.31 10.90
N ALA A 389 7.70 3.57 11.79
CA ALA A 389 8.33 2.60 12.68
C ALA A 389 8.19 1.19 12.10
N GLU A 390 9.27 0.42 12.11
CA GLU A 390 9.30 -0.97 11.67
C GLU A 390 10.05 -1.84 12.68
N TRP A 391 9.61 -3.10 12.86
CA TRP A 391 10.44 -4.12 13.48
C TRP A 391 11.67 -4.32 12.59
N LYS A 392 12.86 -4.05 13.13
CA LYS A 392 14.07 -3.97 12.33
C LYS A 392 15.31 -4.32 13.16
N PRO A 393 15.78 -5.58 13.10
CA PRO A 393 17.06 -5.96 13.71
C PRO A 393 18.23 -5.19 13.04
N PRO A 394 19.44 -5.21 13.63
CA PRO A 394 20.62 -4.63 12.98
C PRO A 394 20.80 -5.19 11.56
N VAL A 395 21.14 -4.33 10.61
CA VAL A 395 21.15 -4.69 9.17
C VAL A 395 22.46 -5.27 8.67
N TYR A 396 23.54 -5.14 9.44
CA TYR A 396 24.87 -5.63 9.09
C TYR A 396 25.29 -6.77 10.02
N ASP A 397 26.21 -7.62 9.55
CA ASP A 397 26.81 -8.65 10.37
C ASP A 397 27.80 -8.04 11.36
N ASN A 398 27.30 -7.73 12.57
CA ASN A 398 28.12 -7.22 13.65
C ASN A 398 29.00 -8.30 14.32
N THR A 399 28.89 -9.57 13.92
CA THR A 399 29.62 -10.71 14.49
C THR A 399 30.85 -11.08 13.66
N HIS A 400 30.69 -11.25 12.33
CA HIS A 400 31.78 -11.64 11.44
C HIS A 400 32.33 -10.47 10.60
N GLY A 401 31.61 -9.35 10.57
CA GLY A 401 31.99 -8.15 9.84
C GLY A 401 31.54 -8.14 8.38
N ILE A 402 31.69 -6.97 7.77
CA ILE A 402 31.22 -6.66 6.43
C ILE A 402 32.38 -6.42 5.45
N VAL A 403 32.06 -6.45 4.17
CA VAL A 403 32.95 -6.17 3.04
C VAL A 403 32.56 -4.85 2.40
N LEU A 404 33.53 -3.96 2.21
CA LEU A 404 33.33 -2.68 1.54
C LEU A 404 34.06 -2.60 0.18
N VAL A 405 33.55 -1.75 -0.70
CA VAL A 405 34.23 -1.33 -1.93
C VAL A 405 34.27 0.20 -1.99
N THR A 406 35.28 0.77 -2.62
CA THR A 406 35.35 2.22 -2.85
C THR A 406 34.54 2.58 -4.09
N ALA A 407 33.58 3.48 -3.92
CA ALA A 407 32.78 4.02 -5.01
C ALA A 407 33.55 5.09 -5.80
N SER A 408 33.23 5.17 -7.09
CA SER A 408 33.61 6.30 -7.95
C SER A 408 32.79 7.55 -7.64
N THR A 409 31.53 7.40 -7.22
CA THR A 409 30.68 8.50 -6.76
C THR A 409 31.31 9.23 -5.56
N ARG A 410 31.52 10.55 -5.70
CA ARG A 410 32.05 11.41 -4.62
C ARG A 410 30.94 11.93 -3.72
N ARG A 411 31.27 12.17 -2.46
CA ARG A 411 30.30 12.68 -1.48
C ARG A 411 29.98 14.16 -1.71
N ASN A 412 28.74 14.55 -1.46
CA ASN A 412 28.31 15.94 -1.62
C ASN A 412 29.14 16.90 -0.75
N SER A 413 29.49 18.04 -1.34
CA SER A 413 30.28 19.12 -0.71
C SER A 413 29.37 20.20 -0.14
N PRO A 414 29.81 20.93 0.91
CA PRO A 414 29.19 22.19 1.33
C PRO A 414 29.01 23.22 0.19
N ASN A 415 29.80 23.14 -0.88
CA ASN A 415 29.67 24.01 -2.07
C ASN A 415 28.50 23.63 -2.99
N THR A 416 27.80 22.54 -2.70
CA THR A 416 26.72 22.01 -3.55
C THR A 416 25.48 21.74 -2.69
N LEU A 417 25.42 20.57 -2.07
CA LEU A 417 24.39 20.19 -1.11
C LEU A 417 25.09 19.65 0.13
N ASP A 418 25.19 20.47 1.19
CA ASP A 418 25.99 20.12 2.36
C ASP A 418 25.50 18.82 3.02
N SER A 419 26.40 17.84 3.11
CA SER A 419 26.17 16.53 3.74
C SER A 419 25.86 16.61 5.24
N LYS A 420 26.09 17.76 5.89
CA LYS A 420 25.70 18.01 7.29
C LYS A 420 24.19 18.17 7.46
N ILE A 421 23.47 18.55 6.40
CA ILE A 421 22.01 18.62 6.41
C ILE A 421 21.48 17.19 6.23
N HIS A 422 20.72 16.69 7.19
CA HIS A 422 20.16 15.35 7.10
C HIS A 422 18.87 15.34 6.25
N HIS A 423 19.03 15.57 4.94
CA HIS A 423 17.95 15.72 3.96
C HIS A 423 17.60 14.41 3.22
N ASN A 424 16.45 14.36 2.54
CA ASN A 424 16.04 13.17 1.76
C ASN A 424 16.58 13.10 0.32
N ASN A 425 17.39 14.06 -0.13
CA ASN A 425 18.08 14.01 -1.43
C ASN A 425 19.23 12.98 -1.44
N LEU A 426 18.90 11.70 -1.28
CA LEU A 426 19.83 10.59 -1.08
C LEU A 426 20.32 9.93 -2.39
N LEU A 427 20.06 10.52 -3.56
CA LEU A 427 20.46 9.91 -4.83
C LEU A 427 21.99 9.74 -4.92
N ASN A 428 22.77 10.68 -4.38
CA ASN A 428 24.23 10.56 -4.25
C ASN A 428 24.64 9.28 -3.52
N ASN A 429 24.01 9.00 -2.37
CA ASN A 429 24.23 7.81 -1.56
C ASN A 429 23.74 6.54 -2.26
N ILE A 430 22.57 6.58 -2.92
CA ILE A 430 22.00 5.44 -3.64
C ILE A 430 22.89 5.04 -4.83
N LEU A 431 23.47 5.99 -5.56
CA LEU A 431 24.41 5.69 -6.65
C LEU A 431 25.65 4.96 -6.15
N ALA A 432 26.25 5.41 -5.04
CA ALA A 432 27.33 4.68 -4.39
C ALA A 432 26.90 3.27 -3.92
N LYS A 433 25.67 3.13 -3.41
CA LYS A 433 25.13 1.82 -3.04
C LYS A 433 24.94 0.88 -4.24
N ILE A 434 24.54 1.41 -5.40
CA ILE A 434 24.45 0.64 -6.65
C ILE A 434 25.83 0.11 -7.05
N GLU A 435 26.88 0.94 -6.97
CA GLU A 435 28.26 0.51 -7.21
C GLU A 435 28.68 -0.62 -6.25
N GLY A 436 28.37 -0.48 -4.95
CA GLY A 436 28.59 -1.50 -3.93
C GLY A 436 27.91 -2.84 -4.24
N ASN A 437 26.62 -2.79 -4.60
CA ASN A 437 25.84 -3.98 -4.96
C ASN A 437 26.43 -4.68 -6.20
N ASN A 438 26.82 -3.92 -7.23
CA ASN A 438 27.42 -4.47 -8.44
C ASN A 438 28.79 -5.13 -8.17
N ALA A 439 29.52 -4.62 -7.18
CA ALA A 439 30.77 -5.22 -6.69
C ALA A 439 30.55 -6.38 -5.70
N LYS A 440 29.29 -6.71 -5.36
CA LYS A 440 28.91 -7.69 -4.33
C LYS A 440 29.51 -7.38 -2.95
N ALA A 441 29.61 -6.10 -2.63
CA ALA A 441 30.00 -5.61 -1.32
C ALA A 441 28.76 -5.25 -0.47
N ASP A 442 28.91 -5.31 0.86
CA ASP A 442 27.84 -4.98 1.80
C ASP A 442 27.56 -3.48 1.86
N ASP A 443 28.55 -2.63 1.56
CA ASP A 443 28.39 -1.18 1.38
C ASP A 443 29.55 -0.56 0.61
N ALA A 444 29.44 0.73 0.30
CA ALA A 444 30.41 1.46 -0.49
C ALA A 444 31.04 2.63 0.28
N ILE A 445 32.37 2.69 0.32
CA ILE A 445 33.15 3.84 0.79
C ILE A 445 33.06 4.97 -0.24
N MET A 446 32.75 6.18 0.23
CA MET A 446 32.73 7.40 -0.55
C MET A 446 33.93 8.29 -0.16
N LEU A 447 34.51 8.94 -1.18
CA LEU A 447 35.59 9.90 -1.00
C LEU A 447 35.09 11.33 -1.14
N ASP A 448 35.79 12.27 -0.50
CA ASP A 448 35.62 13.71 -0.71
C ASP A 448 36.12 14.13 -2.11
N LYS A 449 35.88 15.39 -2.48
CA LYS A 449 36.28 15.94 -3.78
C LYS A 449 37.79 15.92 -4.03
N ASP A 450 38.61 15.82 -2.98
CA ASP A 450 40.07 15.83 -3.03
C ASP A 450 40.65 14.40 -2.94
N GLY A 451 39.81 13.38 -2.83
CA GLY A 451 40.20 11.96 -2.80
C GLY A 451 40.48 11.39 -1.40
N TYR A 452 40.11 12.08 -0.32
CA TYR A 452 40.23 11.57 1.05
C TYR A 452 38.94 10.89 1.51
N LEU A 453 39.08 10.02 2.51
CA LEU A 453 37.96 9.29 3.11
C LEU A 453 36.92 10.26 3.66
N SER A 454 35.64 10.01 3.33
CA SER A 454 34.51 10.81 3.80
C SER A 454 33.62 9.98 4.74
N GLU A 455 32.85 9.05 4.19
CA GLU A 455 31.99 8.10 4.91
C GLU A 455 31.62 6.96 3.95
N THR A 456 30.79 6.01 4.36
CA THR A 456 30.14 5.11 3.41
C THR A 456 28.83 5.73 2.90
N ASN A 457 28.15 5.08 1.95
CA ASN A 457 26.84 5.54 1.50
C ASN A 457 25.79 5.64 2.62
N ALA A 458 25.95 4.99 3.79
CA ALA A 458 24.94 5.00 4.85
C ALA A 458 25.46 5.21 6.28
N THR A 459 26.78 5.18 6.50
CA THR A 459 27.39 5.16 7.84
C THR A 459 28.73 5.90 7.87
N ASN A 460 29.07 6.52 9.00
CA ASN A 460 30.41 7.05 9.21
C ASN A 460 31.43 5.91 9.38
N ILE A 461 32.73 6.21 9.23
CA ILE A 461 33.79 5.20 9.23
C ILE A 461 34.93 5.57 10.18
N PHE A 462 35.54 4.55 10.78
CA PHE A 462 36.71 4.66 11.65
C PHE A 462 37.74 3.61 11.24
N ILE A 463 39.02 3.94 11.41
CA ILE A 463 40.12 3.00 11.23
C ILE A 463 41.00 2.97 12.48
N VAL A 464 41.63 1.84 12.75
CA VAL A 464 42.67 1.68 13.77
C VAL A 464 44.00 1.52 13.08
N LYS A 465 44.99 2.31 13.50
CA LYS A 465 46.38 2.10 13.08
C LYS A 465 47.33 2.30 14.24
N LYS A 466 48.16 1.29 14.53
CA LYS A 466 49.15 1.30 15.61
C LYS A 466 48.53 1.72 16.96
N GLY A 467 47.36 1.18 17.28
CA GLY A 467 46.63 1.45 18.52
C GLY A 467 45.92 2.82 18.58
N ARG A 468 45.89 3.59 17.50
CA ARG A 468 45.23 4.90 17.42
C ARG A 468 43.96 4.79 16.58
N VAL A 469 42.86 5.34 17.08
CA VAL A 469 41.57 5.41 16.40
C VAL A 469 41.50 6.70 15.59
N LEU A 470 41.22 6.56 14.30
CA LEU A 470 41.18 7.66 13.34
C LEU A 470 39.80 7.71 12.68
N THR A 471 39.27 8.90 12.46
CA THR A 471 38.04 9.13 11.68
C THR A 471 38.18 10.42 10.87
N PRO A 472 37.58 10.53 9.67
CA PRO A 472 37.65 11.77 8.90
C PRO A 472 36.96 12.92 9.63
N HIS A 473 37.44 14.15 9.39
CA HIS A 473 36.71 15.35 9.78
C HIS A 473 35.30 15.35 9.16
N ALA A 474 34.34 15.97 9.85
CA ALA A 474 32.97 16.11 9.36
C ALA A 474 32.81 17.17 8.26
N ASP A 475 33.83 17.36 7.42
CA ASP A 475 33.83 18.32 6.31
C ASP A 475 32.92 17.82 5.17
N TYR A 476 33.03 16.52 4.85
CA TYR A 476 32.34 15.83 3.75
C TYR A 476 31.59 14.61 4.26
N CYS A 477 31.00 14.64 5.45
CA CYS A 477 30.13 13.57 5.92
C CYS A 477 29.04 14.13 6.84
N LEU A 478 28.05 13.30 7.15
CA LEU A 478 27.08 13.65 8.18
C LEU A 478 27.75 13.55 9.56
N PRO A 479 27.64 14.55 10.45
CA PRO A 479 28.08 14.42 11.83
C PRO A 479 27.13 13.46 12.57
N GLY A 480 27.41 12.15 12.48
CA GLY A 480 26.55 11.10 12.99
C GLY A 480 26.45 11.12 14.52
N ILE A 481 25.23 10.92 15.05
CA ILE A 481 25.01 10.75 16.50
C ILE A 481 25.73 9.51 17.02
N THR A 482 25.73 8.40 16.25
CA THR A 482 26.49 7.19 16.59
C THR A 482 27.99 7.45 16.54
N ARG A 483 28.50 8.20 15.54
CA ARG A 483 29.90 8.63 15.47
C ARG A 483 30.32 9.40 16.71
N ALA A 484 29.58 10.45 17.08
CA ALA A 484 29.86 11.25 18.27
C ALA A 484 29.82 10.39 19.55
N THR A 485 28.84 9.49 19.66
CA THR A 485 28.74 8.55 20.78
C THR A 485 29.96 7.63 20.86
N VAL A 486 30.40 7.05 19.74
CA VAL A 486 31.56 6.16 19.70
C VAL A 486 32.86 6.91 19.97
N MET A 487 33.01 8.15 19.50
CA MET A 487 34.16 8.98 19.85
C MET A 487 34.28 9.21 21.36
N ASN A 488 33.17 9.49 22.04
CA ASN A 488 33.17 9.61 23.49
C ASN A 488 33.57 8.28 24.15
N LEU A 489 33.04 7.15 23.67
CA LEU A 489 33.43 5.83 24.15
C LEU A 489 34.92 5.53 23.93
N VAL A 490 35.50 5.94 22.79
CA VAL A 490 36.95 5.78 22.52
C VAL A 490 37.78 6.49 23.61
N VAL A 491 37.42 7.74 23.94
CA VAL A 491 38.09 8.52 24.98
C VAL A 491 37.88 7.89 26.37
N GLU A 492 36.66 7.47 26.70
CA GLU A 492 36.33 6.79 27.96
C GLU A 492 37.08 5.45 28.12
N GLN A 493 37.32 4.74 27.01
CA GLN A 493 38.12 3.52 26.97
C GLN A 493 39.64 3.79 26.98
N GLN A 494 40.06 5.04 27.15
CA GLN A 494 41.46 5.48 27.22
C GLN A 494 42.24 5.17 25.93
N LEU A 495 41.56 5.23 24.78
CA LEU A 495 42.17 5.09 23.46
C LEU A 495 42.46 6.47 22.87
N ILE A 496 43.49 6.57 22.04
CA ILE A 496 43.83 7.82 21.34
C ILE A 496 42.88 7.99 20.16
N LEU A 497 42.10 9.06 20.17
CA LEU A 497 41.24 9.48 19.07
C LEU A 497 41.88 10.63 18.29
N GLU A 498 41.88 10.56 16.97
CA GLU A 498 42.28 11.66 16.10
C GLU A 498 41.27 11.83 14.96
N GLU A 499 40.72 13.04 14.83
CA GLU A 499 40.04 13.46 13.61
C GLU A 499 41.04 14.07 12.65
N ARG A 500 41.16 13.54 11.43
CA ARG A 500 42.01 14.11 10.37
C ARG A 500 41.64 13.59 8.98
N ARG A 501 42.23 14.16 7.93
CA ARG A 501 42.16 13.58 6.59
C ARG A 501 42.84 12.21 6.56
N ILE A 502 42.21 11.23 5.91
CA ILE A 502 42.69 9.85 5.80
C ILE A 502 42.69 9.48 4.32
N SER A 503 43.83 9.03 3.81
CA SER A 503 43.95 8.55 2.43
C SER A 503 43.47 7.11 2.28
N LEU A 504 43.12 6.70 1.05
CA LEU A 504 42.67 5.33 0.80
C LEU A 504 43.78 4.28 1.08
N SER A 505 45.04 4.64 0.88
CA SER A 505 46.19 3.79 1.24
C SER A 505 46.24 3.47 2.73
N GLU A 506 45.85 4.41 3.59
CA GLU A 506 45.76 4.20 5.04
C GLU A 506 44.57 3.30 5.40
N VAL A 507 43.45 3.43 4.70
CA VAL A 507 42.31 2.50 4.83
C VAL A 507 42.74 1.07 4.49
N HIS A 508 43.38 0.87 3.34
CA HIS A 508 43.83 -0.45 2.88
C HIS A 508 44.88 -1.10 3.79
N THR A 509 45.58 -0.32 4.61
CA THR A 509 46.63 -0.79 5.51
C THR A 509 46.25 -0.69 6.98
N ALA A 510 44.97 -0.41 7.29
CA ALA A 510 44.47 -0.35 8.66
C ALA A 510 44.58 -1.71 9.37
N ASP A 511 44.77 -1.65 10.69
CA ASP A 511 44.80 -2.85 11.54
C ASP A 511 43.36 -3.33 11.85
N GLU A 512 42.42 -2.39 12.03
CA GLU A 512 40.99 -2.64 12.16
C GLU A 512 40.18 -1.54 11.47
N ILE A 513 38.97 -1.82 11.03
CA ILE A 513 38.02 -0.83 10.51
C ILE A 513 36.63 -1.15 11.04
N TRP A 514 35.84 -0.11 11.34
CA TRP A 514 34.40 -0.26 11.56
C TRP A 514 33.63 0.92 11.01
N THR A 515 32.32 0.72 10.82
CA THR A 515 31.37 1.78 10.51
C THR A 515 30.42 2.04 11.65
N THR A 516 29.82 3.24 11.67
CA THR A 516 28.85 3.65 12.69
C THR A 516 27.59 4.27 12.10
N GLY A 517 26.43 3.83 12.56
CA GLY A 517 25.12 4.40 12.20
C GLY A 517 23.99 3.83 13.04
N THR A 518 22.84 4.49 13.11
CA THR A 518 21.74 4.06 14.00
C THR A 518 21.21 2.66 13.64
N MET A 519 21.13 2.33 12.35
CA MET A 519 20.55 1.07 11.88
C MET A 519 21.54 -0.11 11.94
N GLY A 520 22.83 0.16 11.70
CA GLY A 520 23.92 -0.83 11.73
C GLY A 520 24.66 -0.94 13.07
N GLU A 521 24.45 0.02 13.98
CA GLU A 521 25.20 0.19 15.22
C GLU A 521 26.69 0.43 14.95
N LEU A 522 27.56 -0.50 15.36
CA LEU A 522 29.01 -0.48 15.18
C LEU A 522 29.41 -1.77 14.46
N SER A 523 29.56 -1.68 13.13
CA SER A 523 29.75 -2.82 12.24
C SER A 523 31.22 -2.98 11.85
N PRO A 524 31.87 -4.12 12.16
CA PRO A 524 33.27 -4.34 11.79
C PRO A 524 33.43 -4.52 10.29
N VAL A 525 34.54 -4.08 9.74
CA VAL A 525 34.88 -4.24 8.32
C VAL A 525 36.14 -5.10 8.21
N VAL A 526 36.02 -6.25 7.55
CA VAL A 526 37.09 -7.24 7.44
C VAL A 526 37.80 -7.21 6.08
N LYS A 527 37.20 -6.54 5.09
CA LYS A 527 37.73 -6.48 3.72
C LYS A 527 37.31 -5.19 3.03
N VAL A 528 38.26 -4.53 2.36
CA VAL A 528 38.03 -3.31 1.55
C VAL A 528 38.72 -3.47 0.20
N ASP A 529 38.02 -3.22 -0.91
CA ASP A 529 38.60 -3.28 -2.27
C ASP A 529 39.39 -4.57 -2.52
N ALA A 530 38.79 -5.71 -2.17
CA ALA A 530 39.40 -7.03 -2.24
C ALA A 530 40.61 -7.29 -1.30
N ARG A 531 41.02 -6.33 -0.47
CA ARG A 531 42.13 -6.45 0.49
C ARG A 531 41.61 -6.78 1.88
N ILE A 532 42.21 -7.79 2.51
CA ILE A 532 41.91 -8.18 3.88
C ILE A 532 42.40 -7.07 4.82
N ILE A 533 41.56 -6.65 5.76
CA ILE A 533 41.92 -5.72 6.82
C ILE A 533 42.45 -6.51 8.01
N GLY A 534 43.64 -6.14 8.51
CA GLY A 534 44.32 -6.89 9.56
C GLY A 534 44.49 -8.37 9.18
N ASN A 535 43.90 -9.26 9.97
CA ASN A 535 43.87 -10.71 9.73
C ASN A 535 42.54 -11.21 9.13
N GLY A 536 41.61 -10.32 8.80
CA GLY A 536 40.28 -10.68 8.27
C GLY A 536 39.26 -11.03 9.34
N GLU A 537 39.57 -10.79 10.61
CA GLU A 537 38.66 -11.00 11.74
C GLU A 537 38.34 -9.70 12.46
N VAL A 538 37.29 -9.71 13.28
CA VAL A 538 36.94 -8.57 14.13
C VAL A 538 38.02 -8.37 15.20
N GLY A 539 38.70 -7.22 15.12
CA GLY A 539 39.81 -6.88 16.00
C GLY A 539 39.41 -6.51 17.44
N PRO A 540 40.40 -6.47 18.36
CA PRO A 540 40.18 -6.26 19.79
C PRO A 540 39.62 -4.87 20.14
N VAL A 541 40.05 -3.80 19.45
CA VAL A 541 39.53 -2.44 19.71
C VAL A 541 38.05 -2.38 19.34
N THR A 542 37.69 -2.94 18.18
CA THR A 542 36.32 -2.99 17.69
C THR A 542 35.42 -3.78 18.66
N LYS A 543 35.83 -4.99 19.09
CA LYS A 543 35.08 -5.79 20.08
C LYS A 543 34.85 -5.03 21.39
N ARG A 544 35.88 -4.35 21.88
CA ARG A 544 35.81 -3.55 23.12
C ARG A 544 34.77 -2.43 22.99
N LEU A 545 34.76 -1.72 21.86
CA LEU A 545 33.79 -0.64 21.59
C LEU A 545 32.38 -1.16 21.35
N GLN A 546 32.20 -2.31 20.68
CA GLN A 546 30.90 -2.95 20.53
C GLN A 546 30.28 -3.30 21.89
N ALA A 547 31.08 -3.88 22.81
CA ALA A 547 30.62 -4.21 24.15
C ALA A 547 30.20 -2.96 24.95
N ALA A 548 31.01 -1.89 24.87
CA ALA A 548 30.71 -0.61 25.52
C ALA A 548 29.43 0.05 24.94
N TYR A 549 29.29 0.05 23.61
CA TYR A 549 28.12 0.60 22.92
C TYR A 549 26.84 -0.17 23.29
N LYS A 550 26.88 -1.50 23.26
CA LYS A 550 25.74 -2.35 23.63
C LYS A 550 25.26 -2.08 25.05
N LYS A 551 26.19 -1.96 26.01
CA LYS A 551 25.85 -1.59 27.39
C LYS A 551 25.16 -0.24 27.45
N LEU A 552 25.73 0.78 26.80
CA LEU A 552 25.18 2.13 26.78
C LEU A 552 23.77 2.19 26.19
N THR A 553 23.49 1.45 25.11
CA THR A 553 22.16 1.40 24.48
C THR A 553 21.10 0.74 25.35
N GLN A 554 21.47 -0.19 26.24
CA GLN A 554 20.55 -0.83 27.17
C GLN A 554 20.18 0.09 28.33
N ASP A 555 21.14 0.89 28.79
CA ASP A 555 20.98 1.70 30.00
C ASP A 555 20.33 3.07 29.74
N SER A 556 20.54 3.65 28.55
CA SER A 556 20.19 5.04 28.25
C SER A 556 19.15 5.21 27.13
N GLY A 557 18.44 6.34 27.17
CA GLY A 557 17.43 6.71 26.17
C GLY A 557 16.22 7.37 26.81
N VAL A 558 15.37 7.98 25.98
CA VAL A 558 14.11 8.60 26.44
C VAL A 558 13.04 7.50 26.54
N PRO A 559 12.43 7.26 27.71
CA PRO A 559 11.38 6.27 27.86
C PRO A 559 10.17 6.57 26.96
N ILE A 560 9.62 5.55 26.32
CA ILE A 560 8.38 5.66 25.56
C ILE A 560 7.25 5.90 26.57
N GLN A 561 6.57 7.05 26.45
CA GLN A 561 5.48 7.41 27.34
C GLN A 561 4.15 6.86 26.82
N ASN A 562 3.32 6.33 27.71
CA ASN A 562 1.93 6.05 27.40
C ASN A 562 1.12 7.34 27.56
N CYS A 563 0.73 7.94 26.43
CA CYS A 563 -0.01 9.21 26.37
C CYS A 563 -1.42 9.16 27.00
N HIS A 564 -1.85 7.99 27.51
CA HIS A 564 -3.14 7.77 28.19
C HIS A 564 -3.09 7.88 29.72
N LYS A 565 -1.96 8.28 30.33
CA LYS A 565 -1.93 8.69 31.75
C LYS A 565 -2.00 10.22 31.85
N LYS A 566 -3.20 10.78 31.66
CA LYS A 566 -3.57 12.08 32.21
C LYS A 566 -4.75 11.90 33.14
#